data_AF-A0A3R6YR72-F1
#
_entry.id   AF-A0A3R6YR72-F1
#
_cell.length_a   1.000
_cell.length_b   1.000
_cell.length_c   1.000
_cell.angle_alpha   90.00
_cell.angle_beta   90.00
_cell.angle_gamma   90.00
#
_symmetry.space_group_name_H-M   'P 1'
#
loop_
_entity.id
_entity.type
_entity.pdbx_description
1 polymer ?
#
loop_
_entity_poly.entity_id
_entity_poly.type
_entity_poly.pdbx_seq_one_letter_code
_entity_poly.pdbx_strand_id
1 'polypeptide(L)'
;MHKRVKVCIRVRSASKDHAGIQVNEQEKTISVLNQLNGNGTCFHFDDVLGSQVTQEQVYQRVAAEASESVLHGYNGTVMAYGQTGAGKTFTMSGGKTSFSDRGICARSIASVFQAIQNDSEHTYSVRVSYVEIYNEQLYDLLDFSEHDTNHKDLVVQDNDKGGAVFSSPHGPLTTG
;
A
#
# COMPACT_ATOMS: atom_id res chain seq x y z
N MET A 1 5.83 -0.30 -23.74
CA MET A 1 6.61 -1.10 -22.78
C MET A 1 5.96 -0.93 -21.41
N HIS A 2 5.27 -1.95 -20.88
CA HIS A 2 4.62 -1.87 -19.56
C HIS A 2 5.68 -1.96 -18.46
N LYS A 3 5.82 -0.93 -17.63
CA LYS A 3 6.77 -0.91 -16.53
C LYS A 3 6.20 -1.74 -15.37
N ARG A 4 6.88 -2.83 -15.00
CA ARG A 4 6.41 -3.76 -13.95
C ARG A 4 6.60 -3.24 -12.51
N VAL A 5 7.47 -2.25 -12.32
CA VAL A 5 7.74 -1.66 -11.01
C VAL A 5 7.75 -0.14 -11.13
N LYS A 6 6.95 0.51 -10.30
CA LYS A 6 6.84 1.97 -10.18
C LYS A 6 7.29 2.38 -8.78
N VAL A 7 8.25 3.30 -8.69
CA VAL A 7 8.77 3.81 -7.40
C VAL A 7 8.39 5.28 -7.26
N CYS A 8 7.53 5.56 -6.29
CA CYS A 8 7.08 6.91 -5.99
C CYS A 8 7.59 7.35 -4.60
N ILE A 9 7.99 8.61 -4.48
CA ILE A 9 8.38 9.21 -3.19
C ILE A 9 7.26 10.11 -2.69
N ARG A 10 6.82 9.91 -1.45
CA ARG A 10 5.88 10.82 -0.79
C ARG A 10 6.57 11.54 0.36
N VAL A 11 6.60 12.86 0.30
CA VAL A 11 7.15 13.70 1.37
C VAL A 11 6.04 14.15 2.29
N ARG A 12 6.16 13.83 3.58
CA ARG A 12 5.23 14.30 4.61
C ARG A 12 5.44 15.80 4.85
N SER A 13 4.35 16.53 5.11
CA SER A 13 4.45 17.89 5.66
C SER A 13 5.12 17.85 7.03
N ALA A 14 6.35 18.35 7.12
CA ALA A 14 7.05 18.49 8.38
C ALA A 14 6.60 19.79 9.06
N SER A 15 6.37 19.75 10.38
CA SER A 15 6.11 20.95 11.18
C SER A 15 7.35 21.85 11.34
N LYS A 16 8.51 21.38 10.90
CA LYS A 16 9.77 22.12 10.80
C LYS A 16 10.40 21.77 9.47
N ASP A 17 10.69 22.78 8.66
CA ASP A 17 11.39 22.65 7.39
C ASP A 17 12.56 21.67 7.51
N HIS A 18 12.50 20.56 6.76
CA HIS A 18 13.71 19.81 6.48
C HIS A 18 14.53 20.66 5.53
N ALA A 19 15.26 21.65 6.06
CA ALA A 19 15.96 22.68 5.30
C ALA A 19 17.04 22.16 4.31
N GLY A 20 17.18 20.84 4.17
CA GLY A 20 18.01 20.18 3.16
C GLY A 20 17.23 19.31 2.16
N ILE A 21 15.89 19.24 2.18
CA ILE A 21 15.12 18.45 1.21
C ILE A 21 14.40 19.40 0.25
N GLN A 22 14.71 19.28 -1.05
CA GLN A 22 14.01 19.98 -2.11
C GLN A 22 13.23 18.98 -2.96
N VAL A 23 11.95 19.27 -3.17
CA VAL A 23 11.03 18.43 -3.94
C VAL A 23 10.66 19.17 -5.22
N ASN A 24 10.81 18.51 -6.36
CA ASN A 24 10.28 18.97 -7.64
C ASN A 24 9.33 17.89 -8.19
N GLU A 25 8.03 18.11 -8.03
CA GLU A 25 6.99 17.18 -8.51
C GLU A 25 6.95 17.07 -10.04
N GLN A 26 7.22 18.17 -10.75
CA GLN A 26 7.15 18.22 -12.22
C GLN A 26 8.29 17.40 -12.85
N GLU A 27 9.51 17.61 -12.35
CA GLU A 27 10.70 16.89 -12.79
C GLU A 27 10.85 15.52 -12.12
N LYS A 28 9.94 15.16 -11.20
CA LYS A 28 9.95 13.91 -10.44
C LYS A 28 11.30 13.66 -9.74
N THR A 29 11.85 14.73 -9.17
CA THR A 29 13.14 14.68 -8.48
C THR A 29 13.01 15.10 -7.02
N ILE A 30 13.90 14.53 -6.20
CA ILE A 30 14.13 14.94 -4.82
C ILE A 30 15.63 15.15 -4.63
N SER A 31 16.00 16.29 -4.06
CA SER A 31 17.39 16.63 -3.77
C SER A 31 17.61 16.71 -2.27
N VAL A 32 18.67 16.07 -1.80
CA VAL A 32 19.14 16.13 -0.41
C VAL A 32 20.40 16.97 -0.38
N LEU A 33 20.30 18.19 0.13
CA LEU A 33 21.35 19.18 0.24
C LEU A 33 21.99 19.16 1.63
N ASN A 34 23.32 19.20 1.64
CA ASN A 34 24.11 19.50 2.82
C ASN A 34 24.11 21.02 3.04
N GLN A 35 23.51 21.45 4.15
CA GLN A 35 23.35 22.87 4.47
C GLN A 35 24.67 23.59 4.76
N LEU A 36 25.76 22.86 5.03
CA LEU A 36 27.05 23.44 5.39
C LEU A 36 27.88 23.87 4.17
N ASN A 37 27.72 23.20 3.03
CA ASN A 37 28.55 23.42 1.83
C ASN A 37 27.77 23.50 0.52
N GLY A 38 26.43 23.38 0.55
CA GLY A 38 25.57 23.46 -0.63
C GLY A 38 25.66 22.26 -1.57
N ASN A 39 26.53 21.28 -1.28
CA ASN A 39 26.60 20.05 -2.05
C ASN A 39 25.43 19.14 -1.70
N GLY A 40 24.90 18.42 -2.68
CA GLY A 40 23.82 17.48 -2.44
C GLY A 40 23.69 16.43 -3.52
N THR A 41 22.81 15.47 -3.26
CA THR A 41 22.50 14.39 -4.19
C THR A 41 21.08 14.57 -4.68
N CYS A 42 20.90 14.55 -6.00
CA CYS A 42 19.60 14.56 -6.65
C CYS A 42 19.24 13.14 -7.09
N PHE A 43 18.00 12.73 -6.84
CA PHE A 43 17.45 11.44 -7.21
C PHE A 43 16.21 11.63 -8.07
N HIS A 44 16.04 10.78 -9.08
CA HIS A 44 14.88 10.78 -9.97
C HIS A 44 14.04 9.52 -9.74
N PHE A 45 12.72 9.68 -9.76
CA PHE A 45 11.74 8.63 -9.46
C PHE A 45 10.61 8.61 -10.49
N ASP A 46 9.73 7.60 -10.43
CA ASP A 46 8.57 7.54 -11.31
C ASP A 46 7.52 8.61 -11.00
N ASP A 47 7.47 9.03 -9.74
CA ASP A 47 6.68 10.15 -9.25
C ASP A 47 7.25 10.67 -7.93
N VAL A 48 7.06 11.96 -7.68
CA VAL A 48 7.39 12.59 -6.40
C VAL A 48 6.20 13.41 -5.96
N LEU A 49 5.65 13.06 -4.80
CA LEU A 49 4.45 13.64 -4.22
C LEU A 49 4.86 14.53 -3.05
N GLY A 50 4.65 15.84 -3.20
CA GLY A 50 4.95 16.82 -2.17
C GLY A 50 3.97 16.79 -0.99
N SER A 51 4.23 17.66 -0.02
CA SER A 51 3.48 17.72 1.24
C SER A 51 2.01 18.14 1.10
N GLN A 52 1.66 18.80 -0.01
CA GLN A 52 0.32 19.28 -0.32
C GLN A 52 -0.54 18.24 -1.06
N VAL A 53 0.04 17.11 -1.46
CA VAL A 53 -0.68 16.09 -2.21
C VAL A 53 -1.64 15.33 -1.30
N THR A 54 -2.92 15.35 -1.67
CA THR A 54 -4.01 14.75 -0.89
C THR A 54 -4.00 13.23 -0.98
N GLN A 55 -4.71 12.56 -0.07
CA GLN A 55 -4.83 11.09 -0.09
C GLN A 55 -5.50 10.56 -1.37
N GLU A 56 -6.45 11.32 -1.93
CA GLU A 56 -7.07 11.01 -3.23
C GLU A 56 -6.00 11.03 -4.33
N GLN A 57 -5.24 12.13 -4.43
CA GLN A 57 -4.20 12.27 -5.44
C GLN A 57 -3.11 11.20 -5.31
N VAL A 58 -2.74 10.83 -4.08
CA VAL A 58 -1.82 9.72 -3.83
C VAL A 58 -2.37 8.42 -4.40
N TYR A 59 -3.63 8.09 -4.14
CA TYR A 59 -4.26 6.89 -4.68
C TYR A 59 -4.27 6.90 -6.23
N GLN A 60 -4.73 8.00 -6.83
CA GLN A 60 -4.80 8.13 -8.28
C GLN A 60 -3.43 7.98 -8.95
N ARG A 61 -2.39 8.57 -8.37
CA ARG A 61 -1.03 8.52 -8.93
C ARG A 61 -0.29 7.20 -8.67
N VAL A 62 -0.58 6.49 -7.58
CA VAL A 62 0.23 5.34 -7.13
C VAL A 62 -0.48 3.99 -7.32
N ALA A 63 -1.79 3.91 -7.04
CA ALA A 63 -2.48 2.64 -6.85
C ALA A 63 -3.67 2.40 -7.78
N ALA A 64 -4.17 3.44 -8.48
CA ALA A 64 -5.31 3.29 -9.40
C ALA A 64 -5.02 2.27 -10.51
N GLU A 65 -3.88 2.38 -11.19
CA GLU A 65 -3.46 1.44 -12.25
C GLU A 65 -3.37 -0.01 -11.74
N ALA A 66 -2.84 -0.22 -10.53
CA ALA A 66 -2.79 -1.54 -9.92
C ALA A 66 -4.18 -2.08 -9.57
N SER A 67 -5.08 -1.21 -9.09
CA SER A 67 -6.48 -1.56 -8.75
C SER A 67 -7.31 -1.90 -10.00
N GLU A 68 -7.02 -1.26 -11.13
CA GLU A 68 -7.63 -1.57 -12.42
C GLU A 68 -7.07 -2.86 -13.02
N SER A 69 -5.75 -3.06 -12.92
CA SER A 69 -5.08 -4.25 -13.46
C SER A 69 -5.57 -5.55 -12.82
N VAL A 70 -5.95 -5.55 -11.54
CA VAL A 70 -6.48 -6.75 -10.87
C VAL A 70 -7.82 -7.22 -11.44
N LEU A 71 -8.64 -6.31 -11.96
CA LEU A 71 -9.90 -6.66 -12.62
C LEU A 71 -9.67 -7.34 -13.98
N HIS A 72 -8.51 -7.09 -14.60
CA HIS A 72 -8.06 -7.71 -15.84
C HIS A 72 -7.26 -9.01 -15.61
N GLY A 73 -7.22 -9.52 -14.37
CA GLY A 73 -6.57 -10.79 -14.02
C GLY A 73 -5.07 -10.70 -13.72
N TYR A 74 -4.52 -9.50 -13.51
CA TYR A 74 -3.12 -9.32 -13.12
C TYR A 74 -2.96 -9.19 -11.60
N ASN A 75 -1.82 -9.65 -11.06
CA ASN A 75 -1.49 -9.42 -9.64
C ASN A 75 -0.97 -7.98 -9.45
N GLY A 76 -1.59 -7.21 -8.56
CA GLY A 76 -1.16 -5.88 -8.16
C GLY A 76 -0.62 -5.86 -6.73
N THR A 77 0.48 -5.14 -6.49
CA THR A 77 1.04 -4.96 -5.13
C THR A 77 1.46 -3.51 -4.92
N VAL A 78 1.01 -2.92 -3.81
CA VAL A 78 1.39 -1.58 -3.38
C VAL A 78 2.01 -1.68 -2.00
N MET A 79 3.24 -1.21 -1.85
CA MET A 79 3.99 -1.25 -0.60
C MET A 79 4.45 0.15 -0.20
N ALA A 80 4.20 0.52 1.05
CA ALA A 80 4.75 1.74 1.64
C ALA A 80 6.02 1.43 2.45
N TYR A 81 7.13 2.06 2.10
CA TYR A 81 8.44 1.86 2.74
C TYR A 81 9.01 3.19 3.24
N GLY A 82 9.76 3.17 4.34
CA GLY A 82 10.40 4.34 4.94
C GLY A 82 10.55 4.23 6.47
N GLN A 83 11.21 5.23 7.09
CA GLN A 83 11.44 5.25 8.53
C GLN A 83 10.15 5.32 9.37
N THR A 84 10.24 5.01 10.67
CA THR A 84 9.15 5.24 11.63
C THR A 84 8.77 6.72 11.65
N GLY A 85 7.46 7.01 11.67
CA GLY A 85 6.94 8.38 11.61
C GLY A 85 6.85 9.01 10.21
N ALA A 86 7.42 8.39 9.16
CA ALA A 86 7.42 8.91 7.79
C ALA A 86 6.02 8.99 7.14
N GLY A 87 5.01 8.32 7.71
CA GLY A 87 3.63 8.35 7.20
C GLY A 87 3.21 7.13 6.39
N LYS A 88 3.88 5.97 6.55
CA LYS A 88 3.50 4.69 5.91
C LYS A 88 2.04 4.32 6.20
N THR A 89 1.67 4.22 7.48
CA THR A 89 0.30 3.89 7.92
C THR A 89 -0.72 4.94 7.47
N PHE A 90 -0.35 6.23 7.52
CA PHE A 90 -1.21 7.30 7.01
C PHE A 90 -1.43 7.16 5.50
N THR A 91 -0.42 6.74 4.73
CA THR A 91 -0.55 6.52 3.28
C THR A 91 -1.45 5.32 2.97
N MET A 92 -1.23 4.19 3.63
CA MET A 92 -1.97 2.94 3.36
C MET A 92 -3.39 2.96 3.94
N SER A 93 -3.54 3.22 5.24
CA SER A 93 -4.82 3.17 5.94
C SER A 93 -5.55 4.51 5.93
N GLY A 94 -4.81 5.61 6.08
CA GLY A 94 -5.39 6.96 6.18
C GLY A 94 -5.55 7.50 7.59
N GLY A 95 -6.17 8.67 7.68
CA GLY A 95 -6.62 9.27 8.94
C GLY A 95 -7.85 8.56 9.51
N LYS A 96 -8.03 8.65 10.83
CA LYS A 96 -9.14 8.00 11.55
C LYS A 96 -10.44 8.81 11.56
N THR A 97 -10.38 10.09 11.23
CA THR A 97 -11.42 11.07 11.57
C THR A 97 -12.22 11.57 10.38
N SER A 98 -11.60 11.71 9.20
CA SER A 98 -12.26 12.23 8.00
C SER A 98 -12.28 11.22 6.86
N PHE A 99 -13.37 11.20 6.10
CA PHE A 99 -13.47 10.41 4.87
C PHE A 99 -12.43 10.84 3.82
N SER A 100 -12.11 12.14 3.76
CA SER A 100 -11.08 12.68 2.86
C SER A 100 -9.70 12.05 3.11
N ASP A 101 -9.46 11.62 4.34
CA ASP A 101 -8.14 11.17 4.78
C ASP A 101 -7.94 9.67 4.60
N ARG A 102 -8.95 8.94 4.12
CA ARG A 102 -8.85 7.51 3.81
C ARG A 102 -7.68 7.24 2.88
N GLY A 103 -6.88 6.23 3.22
CA GLY A 103 -5.67 5.87 2.48
C GLY A 103 -5.93 4.97 1.28
N ILE A 104 -4.85 4.45 0.72
CA ILE A 104 -4.84 3.58 -0.46
C ILE A 104 -5.76 2.36 -0.27
N CYS A 105 -5.71 1.65 0.86
CA CYS A 105 -6.48 0.41 1.05
C CYS A 105 -7.98 0.63 0.88
N ALA A 106 -8.55 1.61 1.57
CA ALA A 106 -9.98 1.89 1.51
C ALA A 106 -10.41 2.38 0.12
N ARG A 107 -9.56 3.15 -0.58
CA ARG A 107 -9.82 3.66 -1.92
C ARG A 107 -9.74 2.57 -2.98
N SER A 108 -8.76 1.68 -2.89
CA SER A 108 -8.64 0.49 -3.74
C SER A 108 -9.87 -0.41 -3.62
N ILE A 109 -10.32 -0.71 -2.40
CA ILE A 109 -11.54 -1.49 -2.18
C ILE A 109 -12.75 -0.81 -2.82
N ALA A 110 -12.95 0.49 -2.56
CA ALA A 110 -14.06 1.25 -3.14
C ALA A 110 -14.04 1.24 -4.68
N SER A 111 -12.87 1.45 -5.29
CA SER A 111 -12.71 1.44 -6.75
C SER A 111 -12.99 0.07 -7.36
N VAL A 112 -12.51 -1.02 -6.75
CA VAL A 112 -12.78 -2.39 -7.21
C VAL A 112 -14.28 -2.67 -7.18
N PHE A 113 -14.96 -2.38 -6.06
CA PHE A 113 -16.41 -2.59 -5.97
C PHE A 113 -17.21 -1.69 -6.92
N GLN A 114 -16.77 -0.46 -7.15
CA GLN A 114 -17.40 0.43 -8.13
C GLN A 114 -17.27 -0.13 -9.55
N ALA A 115 -16.11 -0.66 -9.92
CA ALA A 115 -15.91 -1.26 -11.23
C ALA A 115 -16.76 -2.52 -11.41
N ILE A 116 -16.82 -3.39 -10.39
CA ILE A 116 -17.68 -4.58 -10.37
C ILE A 116 -19.15 -4.21 -10.57
N GLN A 117 -19.64 -3.15 -9.92
CA GLN A 117 -21.04 -2.70 -10.08
C GLN A 117 -21.36 -2.20 -11.50
N ASN A 118 -20.36 -1.68 -12.21
CA ASN A 118 -20.51 -1.16 -13.56
C ASN A 118 -20.28 -2.22 -14.65
N ASP A 119 -19.82 -3.41 -14.29
CA ASP A 119 -19.62 -4.54 -15.20
C ASP A 119 -20.79 -5.51 -15.09
N SER A 120 -21.65 -5.52 -16.12
CA SER A 120 -22.79 -6.43 -16.21
C SER A 120 -22.48 -7.75 -16.93
N GLU A 121 -21.28 -7.90 -17.51
CA GLU A 121 -20.89 -9.05 -18.32
C GLU A 121 -20.23 -10.15 -17.47
N HIS A 122 -19.65 -9.80 -16.33
CA HIS A 122 -18.88 -10.71 -15.49
C HIS A 122 -19.53 -10.96 -14.11
N THR A 123 -19.28 -12.14 -13.55
CA THR A 123 -19.58 -12.47 -12.15
C THR A 123 -18.31 -12.46 -11.32
N TYR A 124 -18.32 -11.76 -10.19
CA TYR A 124 -17.15 -11.60 -9.34
C TYR A 124 -17.35 -12.29 -7.99
N SER A 125 -16.27 -12.89 -7.47
CA SER A 125 -16.15 -13.30 -6.07
C SER A 125 -14.96 -12.60 -5.46
N VAL A 126 -15.19 -11.79 -4.43
CA VAL A 126 -14.14 -11.01 -3.74
C VAL A 126 -13.88 -11.64 -2.38
N ARG A 127 -12.61 -11.85 -2.06
CA ARG A 127 -12.14 -12.37 -0.76
C ARG A 127 -11.08 -11.43 -0.21
N VAL A 128 -11.03 -11.31 1.11
CA VAL A 128 -10.05 -10.47 1.81
C VAL A 128 -9.37 -11.31 2.89
N SER A 129 -8.05 -11.16 2.97
CA SER A 129 -7.21 -11.68 4.05
C SER A 129 -6.40 -10.53 4.63
N TYR A 130 -6.17 -10.50 5.94
CA TYR A 130 -5.37 -9.47 6.58
C TYR A 130 -4.39 -10.09 7.56
N VAL A 131 -3.09 -9.93 7.29
CA VAL A 131 -2.03 -10.66 7.98
C VAL A 131 -0.97 -9.68 8.47
N GLU A 132 -0.48 -9.89 9.69
CA GLU A 132 0.68 -9.19 10.26
C GLU A 132 1.88 -10.13 10.35
N ILE A 133 3.06 -9.62 9.98
CA ILE A 133 4.35 -10.28 10.25
C ILE A 133 4.99 -9.53 11.41
N TYR A 134 5.16 -10.20 12.54
CA TYR A 134 5.81 -9.64 13.72
C TYR A 134 6.76 -10.66 14.34
N ASN A 135 8.01 -10.26 14.56
CA ASN A 135 9.05 -11.15 15.12
C ASN A 135 9.17 -12.49 14.37
N GLU A 136 9.18 -12.45 13.03
CA GLU A 136 9.21 -13.63 12.14
C GLU A 136 8.01 -14.59 12.30
N GLN A 137 6.94 -14.18 12.99
CA GLN A 137 5.68 -14.92 13.10
C GLN A 137 4.57 -14.24 12.32
N LEU A 138 3.63 -15.04 11.81
CA LEU A 138 2.49 -14.59 11.02
C LEU A 138 1.20 -14.68 11.85
N TYR A 139 0.46 -13.56 11.88
CA TYR A 139 -0.77 -13.41 12.64
C TYR A 139 -1.94 -13.10 11.70
N ASP A 140 -3.03 -13.86 11.79
CA ASP A 140 -4.29 -13.52 11.13
C ASP A 140 -5.01 -12.41 11.91
N LEU A 141 -5.17 -11.23 11.29
CA LEU A 141 -5.83 -10.08 11.90
C LEU A 141 -7.37 -10.12 11.78
N LEU A 142 -7.92 -11.12 11.08
CA LEU A 142 -9.37 -11.34 10.96
C LEU A 142 -9.86 -12.53 11.80
N ASP A 143 -8.96 -13.24 12.51
CA ASP A 143 -9.36 -14.29 13.46
C ASP A 143 -9.82 -13.65 14.78
N PHE A 144 -11.14 -13.62 14.99
CA PHE A 144 -11.79 -13.10 16.19
C PHE A 144 -12.18 -14.22 17.18
N SER A 145 -11.69 -15.46 17.00
CA SER A 145 -12.06 -16.55 17.90
C SER A 145 -11.53 -16.31 19.31
N GLU A 146 -12.44 -16.21 20.29
CA GLU A 146 -12.15 -15.88 21.71
C GLU A 146 -11.42 -17.01 22.48
N HIS A 147 -10.97 -18.05 21.78
CA HIS A 147 -10.36 -19.26 22.35
C HIS A 147 -9.01 -19.56 21.68
N ASP A 148 -8.01 -18.74 21.94
CA ASP A 148 -6.64 -19.17 22.31
C ASP A 148 -5.70 -17.96 22.31
N THR A 149 -4.96 -17.79 23.40
CA THR A 149 -3.88 -16.80 23.54
C THR A 149 -2.65 -17.11 22.68
N ASN A 150 -2.73 -18.13 21.81
CA ASN A 150 -1.77 -18.45 20.77
C ASN A 150 -2.41 -18.15 19.43
N HIS A 151 -2.28 -16.90 18.97
CA HIS A 151 -2.62 -16.49 17.62
C HIS A 151 -1.97 -17.45 16.62
N LYS A 152 -2.78 -18.32 16.02
CA LYS A 152 -2.32 -19.53 15.34
C LYS A 152 -1.35 -19.19 14.20
N ASP A 153 -0.15 -19.76 14.27
CA ASP A 153 0.95 -19.59 13.33
C ASP A 153 0.47 -19.89 11.89
N LEU A 154 0.16 -18.85 11.11
CA LEU A 154 0.00 -19.03 9.68
C LEU A 154 1.33 -19.49 9.11
N VAL A 155 1.29 -20.44 8.18
CA VAL A 155 2.48 -20.90 7.47
C VAL A 155 2.44 -20.44 6.03
N VAL A 156 3.63 -20.15 5.48
CA VAL A 156 3.81 -19.88 4.05
C VAL A 156 3.90 -21.22 3.33
N GLN A 157 3.05 -21.43 2.33
CA GLN A 157 3.04 -22.61 1.49
C GLN A 157 3.08 -22.20 0.02
N ASP A 158 3.74 -23.00 -0.82
CA ASP A 158 3.66 -22.81 -2.26
C ASP A 158 2.33 -23.38 -2.79
N ASN A 159 1.71 -22.66 -3.72
CA ASN A 159 0.54 -23.12 -4.42
C ASN A 159 0.90 -23.72 -5.79
N ASP A 160 -0.02 -24.49 -6.36
CA ASP A 160 0.15 -25.15 -7.66
C ASP A 160 0.32 -24.17 -8.84
N LYS A 161 0.10 -22.87 -8.62
CA LYS A 161 0.25 -21.79 -9.61
C LYS A 161 1.61 -21.08 -9.49
N GLY A 162 2.53 -21.58 -8.67
CA GLY A 162 3.88 -21.03 -8.51
C GLY A 162 3.95 -19.76 -7.67
N GLY A 163 2.94 -19.49 -6.83
CA GLY A 163 2.94 -18.39 -5.86
C GLY A 163 2.88 -18.89 -4.43
N ALA A 164 3.30 -18.07 -3.47
CA ALA A 164 3.17 -18.37 -2.06
C ALA A 164 1.78 -17.97 -1.53
N VAL A 165 1.22 -18.76 -0.61
CA VAL A 165 -0.04 -18.52 0.10
C VAL A 165 0.15 -18.67 1.60
N PHE A 166 -0.65 -17.93 2.37
CA PHE A 166 -0.71 -18.08 3.83
C PHE A 166 -1.85 -19.03 4.18
N SER A 167 -1.60 -20.02 5.02
CA SER A 167 -2.60 -21.00 5.44
C SER A 167 -2.49 -21.32 6.93
N SER A 168 -3.63 -21.53 7.57
CA SER A 168 -3.64 -22.14 8.91
C SER A 168 -3.26 -23.62 8.80
N PRO A 169 -2.38 -24.14 9.67
CA PRO A 169 -2.04 -25.56 9.71
C PRO A 169 -3.22 -26.47 10.09
N HIS A 170 -4.36 -25.91 10.52
CA HIS A 170 -5.54 -26.67 10.98
C HIS A 170 -6.71 -26.77 9.98
N GLY A 171 -6.49 -26.44 8.70
CA GLY A 171 -7.50 -26.55 7.64
C GLY A 171 -8.09 -25.20 7.22
N PRO A 172 -9.00 -25.18 6.22
CA PRO A 172 -9.46 -23.93 5.62
C PRO A 172 -10.17 -23.06 6.65
N LEU A 173 -9.76 -21.78 6.72
CA LEU A 173 -10.48 -20.73 7.41
C LEU A 173 -11.92 -20.72 6.86
N THR A 174 -12.88 -20.92 7.74
CA THR A 174 -14.28 -21.17 7.45
C THR A 174 -14.84 -20.19 6.40
N THR A 175 -15.37 -20.73 5.31
CA THR A 175 -16.36 -20.04 4.48
C THR A 175 -17.62 -19.86 5.31
N GLY A 176 -17.88 -18.63 5.73
CA GLY A 176 -19.16 -18.15 6.27
C GLY A 176 -19.60 -16.93 5.48
#